data_AF-A0A941SPW0-F1
#
_entry.id   AF-A0A941SPW0-F1
#
_cell.length_a   1.000
_cell.length_b   1.000
_cell.length_c   1.000
_cell.angle_alpha   90.00
_cell.angle_beta   90.00
_cell.angle_gamma   90.00
#
_symmetry.space_group_name_H-M   'P 1'
#
loop_
_entity.id
_entity.type
_entity.pdbx_description
1 polymer ?
#
loop_
_entity_poly.entity_id
_entity_poly.type
_entity_poly.pdbx_seq_one_letter_code
_entity_poly.pdbx_strand_id
1 'polypeptide(L)'
;YQQVCTDTTGHAEAIEIVFDPAVISYEKLLEIFWNNHDPTTLNRQGPDTGTQYRSAIFYHNAQQKLIAEESKLALENSKKYASPIVTQILPAAIFYRAEEYHQNYCAKHNIECHYPPKA
;
A
#
# COMPACT_ATOMS: atom_id res chain seq x y z
N TYR A 1 -15.87 0.99 8.29
CA TYR A 1 -15.96 0.59 6.87
C TYR A 1 -17.08 1.27 6.06
N GLN A 2 -18.34 1.27 6.49
CA GLN A 2 -19.47 1.80 5.67
C GLN A 2 -19.33 3.28 5.24
N GLN A 3 -18.67 4.13 6.04
CA GLN A 3 -18.38 5.54 5.69
C GLN A 3 -17.14 5.72 4.79
N VAL A 4 -16.29 4.70 4.66
CA VAL A 4 -15.13 4.71 3.74
C VAL A 4 -15.61 4.31 2.33
N CYS A 5 -16.58 3.40 2.23
CA CYS A 5 -17.19 2.99 0.97
C CYS A 5 -17.98 4.11 0.26
N THR A 6 -18.28 5.23 0.92
CA THR A 6 -19.00 6.35 0.30
C THR A 6 -18.11 7.30 -0.48
N ASP A 7 -16.77 7.10 -0.49
CA ASP A 7 -15.79 7.93 -1.22
C ASP A 7 -15.77 9.43 -0.78
N THR A 8 -16.47 9.78 0.31
CA THR A 8 -16.65 11.17 0.77
C THR A 8 -15.70 11.60 1.89
N THR A 9 -14.93 10.66 2.45
CA THR A 9 -14.07 10.90 3.62
C THR A 9 -12.59 11.12 3.29
N GLY A 10 -12.18 10.80 2.05
CA GLY A 10 -10.77 10.88 1.63
C GLY A 10 -9.85 9.81 2.23
N HIS A 11 -10.39 8.87 3.01
CA HIS A 11 -9.62 7.78 3.60
C HIS A 11 -9.02 6.87 2.52
N ALA A 12 -7.85 6.30 2.79
CA ALA A 12 -7.29 5.16 2.07
C ALA A 12 -7.49 3.92 2.93
N GLU A 13 -7.76 2.78 2.30
CA GLU A 13 -7.49 1.50 2.97
C GLU A 13 -5.98 1.37 3.15
N ALA A 14 -5.55 1.14 4.38
CA ALA A 14 -4.15 1.10 4.74
C ALA A 14 -3.89 0.05 5.82
N ILE A 15 -2.67 -0.47 5.84
CA ILE A 15 -2.17 -1.38 6.87
C ILE A 15 -1.07 -0.64 7.63
N GLU A 16 -1.24 -0.51 8.94
CA GLU A 16 -0.18 -0.03 9.84
C GLU A 16 0.68 -1.21 10.27
N ILE A 17 1.99 -1.15 9.99
CA ILE A 17 2.94 -2.22 10.26
C ILE A 17 3.92 -1.77 11.34
N VAL A 18 3.87 -2.45 12.49
CA VAL A 18 4.91 -2.36 13.52
C VAL A 18 5.92 -3.47 13.27
N PHE A 19 7.20 -3.12 13.13
CA PHE A 19 8.26 -4.07 12.81
C PHE A 19 9.53 -3.76 13.61
N ASP A 20 10.37 -4.78 13.78
CA ASP A 20 11.70 -4.66 14.37
C ASP A 20 12.75 -4.48 13.26
N PRO A 21 13.45 -3.32 13.17
CA PRO A 21 14.50 -3.08 12.19
C PRO A 21 15.66 -4.08 12.26
N ALA A 22 15.87 -4.77 13.39
CA ALA A 22 16.90 -5.81 13.51
C ALA A 22 16.50 -7.12 12.83
N VAL A 23 15.20 -7.32 12.57
CA VAL A 23 14.65 -8.53 11.91
C VAL A 23 14.33 -8.25 10.45
N ILE A 24 13.73 -7.10 10.14
CA ILE A 24 13.36 -6.72 8.77
C ILE A 24 13.57 -5.22 8.57
N SER A 25 14.22 -4.86 7.47
CA SER A 25 14.45 -3.46 7.13
C SER A 25 13.24 -2.82 6.46
N TYR A 26 13.18 -1.50 6.49
CA TYR A 26 12.11 -0.74 5.82
C TYR A 26 12.15 -0.93 4.29
N GLU A 27 13.35 -1.02 3.71
CA GLU A 27 13.57 -1.33 2.29
C GLU A 27 12.96 -2.68 1.92
N LYS A 28 13.09 -3.70 2.79
CA LYS A 28 12.50 -5.01 2.52
C LYS A 28 10.98 -4.98 2.58
N LEU A 29 10.40 -4.20 3.49
CA LEU A 29 8.95 -3.96 3.52
C LEU A 29 8.47 -3.28 2.24
N LEU A 30 9.21 -2.31 1.71
CA LEU A 30 8.90 -1.67 0.43
C LEU A 30 9.02 -2.65 -0.74
N GLU A 31 10.05 -3.49 -0.78
CA GLU A 31 10.19 -4.54 -1.80
C GLU A 31 8.98 -5.49 -1.80
N ILE A 32 8.53 -5.90 -0.62
CA ILE A 32 7.32 -6.72 -0.47
C ILE A 32 6.11 -5.94 -0.98
N PHE A 33 5.94 -4.68 -0.58
CA PHE A 33 4.86 -3.82 -1.05
C PHE A 33 4.80 -3.75 -2.59
N TRP A 34 5.92 -3.44 -3.26
CA TRP A 34 5.99 -3.35 -4.73
C TRP A 34 5.70 -4.67 -5.46
N ASN A 35 5.89 -5.81 -4.82
CA ASN A 35 5.62 -7.12 -5.41
C ASN A 35 4.19 -7.63 -5.16
N ASN A 36 3.43 -7.00 -4.27
CA ASN A 36 2.11 -7.49 -3.83
C ASN A 36 0.93 -6.66 -4.34
N HIS A 37 1.15 -5.65 -5.20
CA HIS A 37 0.08 -4.83 -5.77
C HIS A 37 0.48 -4.25 -7.14
N ASP A 38 -0.46 -3.66 -7.88
CA ASP A 38 -0.18 -2.92 -9.13
C ASP A 38 0.03 -1.41 -8.84
N PRO A 39 1.26 -0.90 -8.90
CA PRO A 39 1.56 0.49 -8.55
C PRO A 39 1.24 1.51 -9.67
N THR A 40 0.69 1.06 -10.80
CA THR A 40 0.42 1.91 -11.99
C THR A 40 -1.04 2.34 -12.11
N THR A 41 -1.95 1.71 -11.37
CA THR A 41 -3.39 1.96 -11.48
C THR A 41 -3.87 3.01 -10.49
N LEU A 42 -4.26 4.19 -11.01
CA LEU A 42 -4.79 5.28 -10.20
C LEU A 42 -6.16 4.92 -9.64
N ASN A 43 -6.32 5.02 -8.30
CA ASN A 43 -7.58 4.76 -7.58
C ASN A 43 -8.23 3.40 -7.91
N ARG A 44 -7.39 2.37 -8.10
CA ARG A 44 -7.81 1.02 -8.44
C ARG A 44 -6.76 -0.01 -8.02
N GLN A 45 -7.22 -1.18 -7.59
CA GLN A 45 -6.45 -2.42 -7.53
C GLN A 45 -7.25 -3.56 -8.13
N GLY A 46 -6.81 -4.09 -9.26
CA GLY A 46 -7.53 -5.17 -9.95
C GLY A 46 -9.00 -4.80 -10.23
N PRO A 47 -9.99 -5.59 -9.75
CA PRO A 47 -11.40 -5.28 -9.91
C PRO A 47 -11.89 -4.13 -9.01
N ASP A 48 -11.16 -3.80 -7.95
CA ASP A 48 -11.57 -2.84 -6.92
C ASP A 48 -11.26 -1.41 -7.37
N THR A 49 -12.31 -0.60 -7.56
CA THR A 49 -12.20 0.79 -8.04
C THR A 49 -12.75 1.75 -7.00
N GLY A 50 -12.02 2.85 -6.76
CA GLY A 50 -12.37 3.87 -5.77
C GLY A 50 -11.13 4.54 -5.18
N THR A 51 -11.26 5.76 -4.67
CA THR A 51 -10.10 6.49 -4.14
C THR A 51 -9.51 5.82 -2.89
N GLN A 52 -10.32 5.02 -2.20
CA GLN A 52 -9.89 4.21 -1.07
C GLN A 52 -8.87 3.12 -1.43
N TYR A 53 -8.85 2.63 -2.69
CA TYR A 53 -7.94 1.58 -3.17
C TYR A 53 -6.68 2.13 -3.86
N ARG A 54 -6.38 3.42 -3.66
CA ARG A 54 -5.18 4.03 -4.23
C ARG A 54 -3.92 3.42 -3.61
N SER A 55 -2.89 3.24 -4.44
CA SER A 55 -1.56 2.90 -3.95
C SER A 55 -0.94 4.10 -3.23
N ALA A 56 -0.57 3.92 -1.96
CA ALA A 56 0.04 4.96 -1.14
C ALA A 56 1.02 4.36 -0.10
N ILE A 57 2.11 5.09 0.16
CA ILE A 57 3.06 4.85 1.23
C ILE A 57 2.94 6.02 2.22
N PHE A 58 2.67 5.69 3.48
CA PHE A 58 2.58 6.66 4.57
C PHE A 58 3.82 6.59 5.45
N TYR A 59 4.64 7.64 5.47
CA TYR A 59 5.90 7.68 6.24
C TYR A 59 5.73 8.37 7.59
N HIS A 60 6.44 7.90 8.62
CA HIS A 60 6.43 8.48 9.96
C HIS A 60 7.61 9.44 10.22
N ASN A 61 8.67 9.39 9.42
CA ASN A 61 9.83 10.26 9.56
C ASN A 61 10.53 10.55 8.22
N ALA A 62 11.47 11.49 8.23
CA ALA A 62 12.18 11.92 7.03
C ALA A 62 13.05 10.83 6.39
N GLN A 63 13.61 9.91 7.18
CA GLN A 63 14.40 8.79 6.68
C GLN A 63 13.52 7.80 5.88
N GLN A 64 12.34 7.46 6.41
CA GLN A 64 11.37 6.63 5.69
C GLN A 64 10.90 7.29 4.40
N LYS A 65 10.66 8.62 4.42
CA LYS A 65 10.31 9.36 3.20
C LYS A 65 11.39 9.21 2.12
N LEU A 66 12.65 9.46 2.48
CA LEU A 66 13.78 9.36 1.54
C LEU A 66 13.89 7.95 0.95
N ILE A 67 13.87 6.92 1.80
CA ILE A 67 13.97 5.52 1.36
C ILE A 67 12.77 5.14 0.46
N ALA A 68 11.56 5.61 0.79
CA ALA A 68 10.38 5.36 -0.05
C ALA A 68 10.51 6.02 -1.42
N GLU A 69 10.97 7.28 -1.49
CA GLU A 69 11.20 8.02 -2.73
C GLU A 69 12.28 7.35 -3.59
N GLU A 70 13.39 6.93 -2.98
CA GLU A 70 14.45 6.17 -3.65
C GLU A 70 13.96 4.83 -4.19
N SER A 71 13.14 4.10 -3.41
CA SER A 71 12.57 2.82 -3.84
C SER A 71 11.62 2.97 -5.02
N LYS A 72 10.82 4.04 -5.05
CA LYS A 72 9.91 4.37 -6.16
C LYS A 72 10.72 4.68 -7.42
N LEU A 73 11.75 5.52 -7.28
CA LEU A 73 12.63 5.88 -8.40
C LEU A 73 13.38 4.66 -8.94
N ALA A 74 13.84 3.77 -8.07
CA ALA A 74 14.48 2.52 -8.48
C ALA A 74 13.52 1.63 -9.29
N LEU A 75 12.25 1.54 -8.90
CA LEU A 75 11.22 0.79 -9.63
C LEU A 75 10.90 1.41 -11.00
N GLU A 76 10.79 2.75 -11.06
CA GLU A 76 10.61 3.47 -12.33
C GLU A 76 11.78 3.22 -13.29
N ASN A 77 13.01 3.28 -12.78
CA ASN A 77 14.23 3.05 -13.56
C ASN A 77 14.41 1.58 -13.98
N SER A 78 13.83 0.63 -13.24
CA SER A 78 13.93 -0.79 -13.58
C SER A 78 13.13 -1.14 -14.84
N LYS A 79 12.24 -0.25 -15.31
CA LYS A 79 11.34 -0.47 -16.45
C LYS A 79 10.51 -1.75 -16.32
N LYS A 80 10.24 -2.19 -15.09
CA LYS A 80 9.39 -3.35 -14.80
C LYS A 80 7.96 -3.11 -15.27
N TYR A 81 7.51 -1.85 -15.21
CA TYR A 81 6.19 -1.43 -15.65
C TYR A 81 6.32 -0.50 -16.87
N ALA A 82 5.45 -0.71 -17.86
CA ALA A 82 5.37 0.16 -19.03
C ALA A 82 4.68 1.50 -18.71
N SER A 83 3.81 1.50 -17.70
CA SER A 83 3.07 2.68 -17.24
C SER A 83 3.78 3.38 -16.08
N PRO A 84 3.60 4.70 -15.91
CA PRO A 84 4.16 5.43 -14.77
C PRO A 84 3.68 4.90 -13.42
N ILE A 85 4.54 5.01 -12.40
CA ILE A 85 4.21 4.64 -11.03
C ILE A 85 3.40 5.75 -10.36
N VAL A 86 2.14 5.48 -10.06
CA VAL A 86 1.19 6.47 -9.50
C VAL A 86 1.12 6.44 -7.97
N THR A 87 1.86 5.54 -7.32
CA THR A 87 1.93 5.45 -5.86
C THR A 87 2.29 6.79 -5.21
N GLN A 88 1.46 7.21 -4.26
CA GLN A 88 1.66 8.44 -3.48
C GLN A 88 2.61 8.18 -2.30
N ILE A 89 3.46 9.15 -1.96
CA ILE A 89 4.31 9.12 -0.77
C ILE A 89 3.90 10.30 0.11
N LEU A 90 3.24 10.02 1.22
CA LEU A 90 2.56 11.02 2.05
C LEU A 90 2.99 10.88 3.52
N PRO A 91 2.98 11.96 4.31
CA PRO A 91 3.16 11.84 5.76
C PRO A 91 2.02 11.00 6.35
N ALA A 92 2.35 10.14 7.32
CA ALA A 92 1.35 9.39 8.05
C ALA A 92 0.41 10.34 8.80
N ALA A 93 -0.89 10.14 8.59
CA ALA A 93 -1.95 10.84 9.31
C ALA A 93 -2.48 9.96 10.46
N ILE A 94 -3.55 10.40 11.12
CA ILE A 94 -4.23 9.60 12.14
C ILE A 94 -4.71 8.29 11.50
N PHE A 95 -4.23 7.16 12.02
CA PHE A 95 -4.66 5.83 11.62
C PHE A 95 -5.88 5.41 12.42
N TYR A 96 -6.95 5.04 11.73
CA TYR A 96 -8.18 4.53 12.34
C TYR A 96 -8.24 3.03 12.11
N ARG A 97 -8.10 2.26 13.18
CA ARG A 97 -8.19 0.80 13.11
C ARG A 97 -9.58 0.39 12.59
N ALA A 98 -9.59 -0.37 11.50
CA ALA A 98 -10.82 -0.95 10.96
C ALA A 98 -11.46 -1.97 11.93
N GLU A 99 -12.76 -2.23 11.74
CA GLU A 99 -13.53 -3.16 12.55
C GLU A 99 -12.88 -4.56 12.62
N GLU A 100 -13.07 -5.28 13.74
CA GLU A 100 -12.40 -6.57 14.02
C GLU A 100 -12.67 -7.66 12.95
N TYR A 101 -13.80 -7.54 12.24
CA TYR A 101 -14.11 -8.37 11.09
C TYR A 101 -13.02 -8.32 9.99
N HIS A 102 -12.46 -7.14 9.72
CA HIS A 102 -11.43 -6.94 8.68
C HIS A 102 -10.04 -7.42 9.12
N GLN A 103 -9.82 -7.57 10.42
CA GLN A 103 -8.52 -7.94 10.97
C GLN A 103 -8.26 -9.44 10.73
N ASN A 104 -7.10 -9.78 10.16
CA ASN A 104 -6.73 -11.15 9.82
C ASN A 104 -7.77 -11.88 8.95
N TYR A 105 -8.49 -11.13 8.10
CA TYR A 105 -9.63 -11.65 7.34
C TYR A 105 -9.28 -12.90 6.52
N CYS A 106 -8.19 -12.85 5.75
CA CYS A 106 -7.72 -13.93 4.90
C CYS A 106 -7.40 -15.21 5.71
N ALA A 107 -6.72 -15.05 6.85
CA ALA A 107 -6.40 -16.17 7.75
C ALA A 107 -7.64 -16.76 8.42
N LYS A 108 -8.61 -15.92 8.82
CA LYS A 108 -9.88 -16.35 9.41
C LYS A 108 -10.75 -17.15 8.43
N HIS A 109 -10.65 -16.87 7.13
CA HIS A 109 -11.47 -17.50 6.10
C HIS A 109 -10.72 -18.50 5.20
N ASN A 110 -9.42 -18.72 5.45
CA ASN A 110 -8.55 -19.59 4.66
C ASN A 110 -8.58 -19.26 3.14
N ILE A 111 -8.54 -17.96 2.82
CA ILE A 111 -8.57 -17.45 1.43
C ILE A 111 -7.20 -16.86 1.10
N GLU A 112 -6.68 -17.14 -0.09
CA GLU A 112 -5.52 -16.43 -0.64
C GLU A 112 -5.95 -15.05 -1.16
N CYS A 113 -5.46 -13.99 -0.51
CA CYS A 113 -5.74 -12.61 -0.90
C CYS A 113 -4.74 -12.08 -1.93
N HIS A 114 -4.35 -12.91 -2.91
CA HIS A 114 -3.41 -12.52 -3.96
C HIS A 114 -4.15 -11.95 -5.17
N TYR A 115 -3.90 -10.68 -5.49
CA TYR A 115 -3.99 -10.20 -6.86
C TYR A 115 -2.55 -10.14 -7.42
N PRO A 116 -2.14 -11.06 -8.30
CA PRO A 116 -0.80 -11.02 -8.84
C PRO A 116 -0.62 -9.71 -9.64
N PRO A 117 0.51 -9.00 -9.49
CA PRO A 117 0.78 -7.83 -10.30
C PRO A 117 0.76 -8.24 -11.78
N LYS A 118 -0.01 -7.52 -12.59
CA LYS A 118 0.11 -7.65 -14.05
C LYS A 118 1.43 -6.97 -14.44
N ALA A 119 2.38 -7.79 -14.90
CA ALA A 119 3.59 -7.32 -15.57
C ALA A 119 3.25 -6.78 -16.97
#